data_AF-A0A7X1TY77-F1
#
_entry.id   AF-A0A7X1TY77-F1
#
_cell.length_a   1.000
_cell.length_b   1.000
_cell.length_c   1.000
_cell.angle_alpha   90.00
_cell.angle_beta   90.00
_cell.angle_gamma   90.00
#
_symmetry.space_group_name_H-M   'P 1'
#
loop_
_entity.id
_entity.type
_entity.pdbx_description
1 polymer ?
#
loop_
_entity_poly.entity_id
_entity_poly.type
_entity_poly.pdbx_seq_one_letter_code
_entity_poly.pdbx_strand_id
1 'polypeptide(L)'
;LRPIAVTSIKRSSLLPDLPTIAESGLSGFNVTSWYGVFAPAKLPGDIATKLNGEIRALMNANDVKSKLSNVGAEVDTNTPAEFAQLVRSEIARWAKVVKASGATVN
;
A
#
# COMPACT_ATOMS: atom_id res chain seq x y z
N LEU A 1 -18.58 -16.55 -4.42
CA LEU A 1 -17.70 -16.05 -3.34
C LEU A 1 -18.56 -15.25 -2.36
N ARG A 2 -18.31 -15.34 -1.06
CA ARG A 2 -18.99 -14.55 -0.02
C ARG A 2 -17.92 -13.78 0.77
N PRO A 3 -17.66 -12.51 0.45
CA PRO A 3 -16.70 -11.71 1.21
C PRO A 3 -17.24 -11.48 2.63
N ILE A 4 -16.35 -11.43 3.63
CA ILE A 4 -16.74 -11.33 5.07
C ILE A 4 -16.27 -10.05 5.74
N ALA A 5 -15.10 -9.52 5.40
CA ALA A 5 -14.56 -8.26 5.90
C ALA A 5 -13.43 -7.76 4.97
N VAL A 6 -13.15 -6.46 5.00
CA VAL A 6 -11.89 -5.89 4.47
C VAL A 6 -10.84 -5.74 5.58
N THR A 7 -9.57 -5.81 5.21
CA THR A 7 -8.44 -5.76 6.16
C THR A 7 -7.89 -4.34 6.39
N SER A 8 -8.32 -3.37 5.58
CA SER A 8 -7.98 -1.94 5.70
C SER A 8 -8.70 -1.27 6.87
N ILE A 9 -8.15 -0.16 7.37
CA ILE A 9 -8.80 0.67 8.41
C ILE A 9 -10.15 1.21 7.95
N LYS A 10 -10.28 1.52 6.66
CA LYS A 10 -11.48 2.06 6.05
C LYS A 10 -12.12 1.02 5.14
N ARG A 11 -13.44 1.08 4.99
CA ARG A 11 -14.17 0.27 4.02
C ARG A 11 -13.72 0.59 2.60
N SER A 12 -13.75 -0.42 1.74
CA SER A 12 -13.45 -0.23 0.32
C SER A 12 -14.64 0.45 -0.38
N SER A 13 -14.36 1.39 -1.27
CA SER A 13 -15.39 1.99 -2.14
C SER A 13 -16.04 0.98 -3.09
N LEU A 14 -15.35 -0.12 -3.41
CA LEU A 14 -15.90 -1.22 -4.20
C LEU A 14 -16.84 -2.13 -3.41
N LEU A 15 -16.70 -2.17 -2.09
CA LEU A 15 -17.46 -3.03 -1.19
C LEU A 15 -17.90 -2.24 0.05
N PRO A 16 -18.72 -1.17 -0.11
CA PRO A 16 -19.03 -0.23 0.97
C PRO A 16 -19.84 -0.85 2.13
N ASP A 17 -20.59 -1.91 1.84
CA ASP A 17 -21.39 -2.64 2.83
C ASP A 17 -20.56 -3.65 3.64
N LEU A 18 -19.35 -3.97 3.18
CA LEU A 18 -18.49 -4.93 3.85
C LEU A 18 -17.75 -4.25 5.02
N PRO A 19 -17.87 -4.76 6.25
CA PRO A 19 -17.20 -4.16 7.38
C PRO A 19 -15.69 -4.34 7.30
N THR A 20 -14.95 -3.52 8.04
CA THR A 20 -13.54 -3.80 8.29
C THR A 20 -13.39 -4.87 9.37
N ILE A 21 -12.23 -5.54 9.44
CA ILE A 21 -11.91 -6.45 10.56
C ILE A 21 -11.90 -5.68 11.89
N ALA A 22 -11.48 -4.41 11.88
CA ALA A 22 -11.52 -3.55 13.06
C ALA A 22 -12.96 -3.29 13.55
N GLU A 23 -13.89 -3.05 12.63
CA GLU A 23 -15.33 -2.92 12.93
C GLU A 23 -15.96 -4.25 13.39
N SER A 24 -15.35 -5.37 13.03
CA SER A 24 -15.84 -6.73 13.33
C SER A 24 -15.32 -7.30 14.66
N GLY A 25 -14.70 -6.47 15.50
CA GLY A 25 -14.32 -6.84 16.87
C GLY A 25 -12.81 -6.94 17.13
N LEU A 26 -11.96 -6.66 16.15
CA LEU A 26 -10.50 -6.69 16.32
C LEU A 26 -9.90 -5.28 16.15
N SER A 27 -10.15 -4.42 17.14
CA SER A 27 -9.71 -3.02 17.15
C SER A 27 -8.23 -2.86 16.81
N GLY A 28 -7.92 -1.90 15.93
CA GLY A 28 -6.55 -1.63 15.51
C GLY A 28 -6.02 -2.56 14.41
N PHE A 29 -6.80 -3.54 13.94
CA PHE A 29 -6.41 -4.35 12.81
C PHE A 29 -6.33 -3.51 11.52
N ASN A 30 -5.14 -3.46 10.93
CA ASN A 30 -4.89 -2.80 9.66
C ASN A 30 -3.80 -3.55 8.88
N VAL A 31 -4.20 -4.24 7.82
CA VAL A 31 -3.28 -4.91 6.91
C VAL A 31 -3.69 -4.57 5.50
N THR A 32 -2.94 -3.69 4.85
CA THR A 32 -3.11 -3.37 3.43
C THR A 32 -1.87 -3.79 2.67
N SER A 33 -2.08 -4.25 1.44
CA SER A 33 -0.99 -4.42 0.48
C SER A 33 -0.71 -3.09 -0.20
N TRP A 34 0.56 -2.81 -0.43
CA TRP A 34 1.01 -1.65 -1.18
C TRP A 34 1.97 -2.09 -2.28
N TYR A 35 2.07 -1.27 -3.31
CA TYR A 35 3.00 -1.43 -4.41
C TYR A 35 3.84 -0.17 -4.54
N GLY A 36 5.07 -0.32 -4.97
CA GLY A 36 5.96 0.80 -5.18
C GLY A 36 7.09 0.46 -6.13
N VAL A 37 7.79 1.50 -6.60
CA VAL A 37 8.89 1.39 -7.55
C VAL A 37 10.19 1.68 -6.81
N PHE A 38 11.13 0.75 -6.91
CA PHE A 38 12.48 0.90 -6.38
C PHE A 38 13.46 1.17 -7.52
N ALA A 39 14.49 1.94 -7.21
CA ALA A 39 15.60 2.21 -8.11
C ALA A 39 16.94 1.88 -7.42
N PRO A 40 18.05 1.78 -8.16
CA PRO A 40 19.36 1.52 -7.56
C PRO A 40 19.72 2.54 -6.48
N ALA A 41 20.34 2.08 -5.39
CA ALA A 41 20.64 2.92 -4.22
C ALA A 41 21.54 4.14 -4.51
N LYS A 42 22.31 4.09 -5.60
CA LYS A 42 23.22 5.17 -6.04
C LYS A 42 22.66 6.00 -7.19
N LEU A 43 21.35 5.95 -7.44
CA LEU A 43 20.72 6.78 -8.47
C LEU A 43 20.93 8.27 -8.13
N PRO A 44 21.43 9.09 -9.08
CA PRO A 44 21.53 10.54 -8.89
C PRO A 44 20.18 11.16 -8.49
N GLY A 45 20.21 12.12 -7.56
CA GLY A 45 19.00 12.69 -6.96
C GLY A 45 18.11 13.47 -7.93
N ASP A 46 18.71 14.09 -8.95
CA ASP A 46 18.01 14.74 -10.05
C ASP A 46 17.22 13.74 -10.91
N ILE A 47 17.83 12.59 -11.23
CA ILE A 47 17.16 11.51 -11.96
C ILE A 47 16.03 10.90 -11.10
N ALA A 48 16.27 10.68 -9.81
CA ALA A 48 15.25 10.18 -8.88
C ALA A 48 14.04 11.13 -8.80
N THR A 49 14.30 12.43 -8.74
CA THR A 49 13.26 13.47 -8.71
C THR A 49 12.47 13.47 -10.01
N LYS A 50 13.15 13.42 -11.16
CA LYS A 50 12.49 13.37 -12.47
C LYS A 50 11.60 12.12 -12.59
N LEU A 51 12.14 10.94 -12.27
CA LEU A 51 11.39 9.68 -12.34
C LEU A 51 10.16 9.70 -11.43
N ASN A 52 10.29 10.19 -10.20
CA ASN A 52 9.14 10.34 -9.30
C ASN A 52 8.08 11.30 -9.89
N GLY A 53 8.50 12.41 -10.50
CA GLY A 53 7.60 13.34 -11.19
C GLY A 53 6.78 12.65 -12.29
N GLU A 54 7.43 11.90 -13.17
CA GLU A 54 6.76 11.18 -14.26
C GLU A 54 5.81 10.08 -13.74
N ILE A 55 6.24 9.31 -12.73
CA ILE A 55 5.39 8.28 -12.09
C ILE A 55 4.15 8.93 -11.47
N ARG A 56 4.31 10.04 -10.75
CA ARG A 56 3.18 10.75 -10.13
C ARG A 56 2.24 11.32 -11.20
N ALA A 57 2.74 11.82 -12.31
CA ALA A 57 1.91 12.27 -13.42
C ALA A 57 1.09 11.12 -14.02
N LEU A 58 1.74 9.97 -14.29
CA LEU A 58 1.08 8.78 -14.82
C LEU A 58 0.01 8.23 -13.88
N MET A 59 0.32 8.10 -12.59
CA MET A 59 -0.63 7.63 -11.58
C MET A 59 -1.82 8.58 -11.41
N ASN A 60 -1.67 9.85 -11.80
CA ASN A 60 -2.75 10.83 -11.77
C ASN A 60 -3.61 10.87 -13.05
N ALA A 61 -3.19 10.19 -14.13
CA ALA A 61 -3.97 10.08 -15.35
C ALA A 61 -5.30 9.36 -15.10
N ASN A 62 -6.39 9.89 -15.67
CA ASN A 62 -7.75 9.40 -15.39
C ASN A 62 -7.94 7.93 -15.80
N ASP A 63 -7.35 7.51 -16.91
CA ASP A 63 -7.44 6.13 -17.39
C ASP A 63 -6.69 5.16 -16.47
N VAL A 64 -5.53 5.56 -15.95
CA VAL A 64 -4.75 4.79 -14.96
C VAL A 64 -5.49 4.70 -13.64
N LYS A 65 -5.97 5.83 -13.10
CA LYS A 65 -6.79 5.86 -11.87
C LYS A 65 -8.00 4.96 -11.98
N SER A 66 -8.73 5.04 -13.09
CA SER A 66 -9.93 4.23 -13.32
C SER A 66 -9.60 2.74 -13.37
N LYS A 67 -8.55 2.35 -14.09
CA LYS A 67 -8.11 0.94 -14.16
C LYS A 67 -7.73 0.40 -12.78
N LEU A 68 -7.02 1.19 -11.97
CA LEU A 68 -6.63 0.80 -10.61
C LEU A 68 -7.83 0.74 -9.67
N SER A 69 -8.73 1.72 -9.71
CA SER A 69 -9.92 1.72 -8.87
C SER A 69 -10.84 0.55 -9.19
N ASN A 70 -10.94 0.13 -10.46
CA ASN A 70 -11.75 -1.02 -10.88
C ASN A 70 -11.27 -2.35 -10.28
N VAL A 71 -10.00 -2.44 -9.88
CA VAL A 71 -9.43 -3.62 -9.20
C VAL A 71 -9.25 -3.40 -7.69
N GLY A 72 -9.81 -2.31 -7.15
CA GLY A 72 -9.79 -2.00 -5.72
C GLY A 72 -8.46 -1.43 -5.23
N ALA A 73 -7.59 -1.01 -6.14
CA ALA A 73 -6.37 -0.31 -5.80
C ALA A 73 -6.63 1.19 -5.71
N GLU A 74 -6.04 1.82 -4.69
CA GLU A 74 -6.04 3.26 -4.50
C GLU A 74 -4.70 3.83 -4.93
N VAL A 75 -4.74 4.96 -5.64
CA VAL A 75 -3.53 5.67 -6.04
C VAL A 75 -3.01 6.47 -4.86
N ASP A 76 -1.80 6.14 -4.41
CA ASP A 76 -1.01 6.97 -3.51
C ASP A 76 0.22 7.51 -4.26
N THR A 77 0.49 8.81 -4.12
CA THR A 77 1.55 9.52 -4.86
C THR A 77 2.57 10.15 -3.92
N ASN A 78 3.23 9.30 -3.14
CA ASN A 78 4.29 9.70 -2.22
C ASN A 78 5.51 10.32 -2.94
N THR A 79 6.20 11.20 -2.23
CA THR A 79 7.58 11.58 -2.53
C THR A 79 8.54 10.41 -2.24
N PRO A 80 9.78 10.42 -2.79
CA PRO A 80 10.76 9.37 -2.49
C PRO A 80 11.07 9.25 -0.98
N ALA A 81 11.07 10.37 -0.25
CA ALA A 81 11.33 10.39 1.18
C ALA A 81 10.19 9.75 2.00
N GLU A 82 8.95 10.08 1.68
CA GLU A 82 7.76 9.47 2.29
C GLU A 82 7.69 7.97 2.00
N PHE A 83 7.95 7.56 0.75
CA PHE A 83 7.98 6.15 0.40
C PHE A 83 9.08 5.39 1.16
N ALA A 84 10.27 5.98 1.30
CA ALA A 84 11.34 5.39 2.11
C ALA A 84 10.95 5.26 3.59
N GLN A 85 10.16 6.19 4.13
CA GLN A 85 9.62 6.10 5.48
C GLN A 85 8.59 4.97 5.61
N LEU A 86 7.67 4.84 4.65
CA LEU A 86 6.70 3.73 4.59
C LEU A 86 7.41 2.37 4.61
N VAL A 87 8.42 2.20 3.77
CA VAL A 87 9.19 0.95 3.69
C VAL A 87 9.85 0.63 5.04
N ARG A 88 10.49 1.62 5.68
CA ARG A 88 11.10 1.42 7.01
C ARG A 88 10.07 1.04 8.07
N SER A 89 8.91 1.68 8.09
CA SER A 89 7.85 1.36 9.05
C SER A 89 7.26 -0.03 8.82
N GLU A 90 7.08 -0.41 7.56
CA GLU A 90 6.53 -1.72 7.19
C GLU A 90 7.51 -2.84 7.54
N ILE A 91 8.80 -2.68 7.26
CA ILE A 91 9.83 -3.63 7.68
C ILE A 91 9.80 -3.83 9.20
N ALA A 92 9.76 -2.73 9.97
CA ALA A 92 9.72 -2.81 11.43
C ALA A 92 8.45 -3.48 11.96
N ARG A 93 7.29 -3.21 11.32
CA ARG A 93 6.00 -3.82 11.66
C ARG A 93 5.99 -5.32 11.36
N TRP A 94 6.35 -5.69 10.14
CA TRP A 94 6.29 -7.08 9.68
C TRP A 94 7.34 -7.97 10.35
N ALA A 95 8.52 -7.45 10.69
CA ALA A 95 9.50 -8.19 11.48
C ALA A 95 8.91 -8.69 12.82
N LYS A 96 8.09 -7.86 13.50
CA LYS A 96 7.40 -8.27 14.74
C LYS A 96 6.37 -9.36 14.47
N VAL A 97 5.60 -9.24 13.39
CA VAL A 97 4.56 -10.22 13.01
C VAL A 97 5.18 -11.58 12.65
N VAL A 98 6.23 -11.59 11.84
CA VAL A 98 6.96 -12.82 11.47
C VAL A 98 7.52 -13.50 12.73
N LYS A 99 8.16 -12.73 13.62
CA LYS A 99 8.66 -13.27 14.89
C LYS A 99 7.56 -13.85 15.77
N ALA A 100 6.42 -13.16 15.90
CA ALA A 100 5.31 -13.60 16.74
C ALA A 100 4.58 -14.82 16.16
N SER A 101 4.49 -14.94 14.84
CA SER A 101 3.81 -16.05 14.16
C SER A 101 4.67 -17.30 14.00
N GLY A 102 6.00 -17.18 14.10
CA GLY A 102 6.93 -18.28 13.79
C GLY A 102 7.06 -18.57 12.29
N ALA A 103 6.56 -17.69 11.43
CA ALA A 103 6.65 -17.84 9.99
C ALA A 103 8.12 -17.86 9.53
N THR A 104 8.45 -18.79 8.64
CA THR A 104 9.74 -18.89 7.96
C THR A 104 9.51 -19.01 6.46
N VAL A 105 10.52 -18.62 5.67
CA VAL A 105 10.52 -18.86 4.23
C VAL A 105 11.07 -20.26 4.01
N ASN A 106 10.31 -21.11 3.31
CA ASN A 106 10.71 -22.48 2.95
C ASN A 106 11.85 -22.50 1.93
#